data_AF-A0A957MA82-F1
#
_entry.id   AF-A0A957MA82-F1
#
_cell.length_a   1.000
_cell.length_b   1.000
_cell.length_c   1.000
_cell.angle_alpha   90.00
_cell.angle_beta   90.00
_cell.angle_gamma   90.00
#
_symmetry.space_group_name_H-M   'P 1'
#
loop_
_entity.id
_entity.type
_entity.pdbx_description
1 polymer ?
#
loop_
_entity_poly.entity_id
_entity_poly.type
_entity_poly.pdbx_seq_one_letter_code
_entity_poly.pdbx_strand_id
1 'polypeptide(L)'
;IFYLTYTPVITPTGDVSRPPGSFSFAGMVFDLSAFVNDTDLGHHEFPQPLTLVISYDPALLGDRSEQLLTPYYWNGTAWAKDGLSITHIDTTAHRITFQVWHLSEFALFAKPPQNIPSYLFLPVVTNRSDPAAVLEAAEGAVPDATESAPRPEVEAPVDEPALEEAANPVPESVETTTPEEVATPDAAFEEPAAPEETPDAADGGV
;
A
#
# COMPACT_ATOMS: atom_id res chain seq x y z
N ILE A 1 -11.98 -28.13 14.65
CA ILE A 1 -12.56 -26.81 14.36
C ILE A 1 -11.56 -26.04 13.53
N PHE A 2 -11.98 -25.49 12.40
CA PHE A 2 -11.18 -24.58 11.58
C PHE A 2 -11.55 -23.14 11.91
N TYR A 3 -10.56 -22.27 12.08
CA TYR A 3 -10.79 -20.83 12.24
C TYR A 3 -9.63 -20.01 11.68
N LEU A 4 -9.92 -18.75 11.38
CA LEU A 4 -8.95 -17.76 10.94
C LEU A 4 -8.73 -16.73 12.05
N THR A 5 -7.50 -16.25 12.17
CA THR A 5 -7.15 -15.12 13.03
C THR A 5 -6.74 -13.94 12.16
N TYR A 6 -7.27 -12.77 12.52
CA TYR A 6 -6.87 -11.49 11.94
C TYR A 6 -6.05 -10.72 12.97
N THR A 7 -4.85 -10.31 12.60
CA THR A 7 -3.96 -9.54 13.48
C THR A 7 -3.53 -8.26 12.77
N PRO A 8 -3.96 -7.07 13.22
CA PRO A 8 -3.47 -5.82 12.64
C PRO A 8 -1.99 -5.66 12.95
N VAL A 9 -1.19 -5.24 11.97
CA VAL A 9 0.25 -5.07 12.11
C VAL A 9 0.57 -3.58 12.21
N ILE A 10 1.11 -3.16 13.37
CA ILE A 10 1.46 -1.74 13.63
C ILE A 10 2.90 -1.43 13.22
N THR A 11 3.77 -2.44 13.24
CA THR A 11 5.15 -2.38 12.72
C THR A 11 5.28 -3.40 11.59
N PRO A 12 5.00 -3.01 10.33
CA PRO A 12 4.99 -3.92 9.19
C PRO A 12 6.28 -4.74 9.09
N THR A 13 6.16 -6.04 8.88
CA THR A 13 7.32 -6.91 8.64
C THR A 13 7.81 -6.75 7.21
N GLY A 14 6.89 -6.46 6.28
CA GLY A 14 7.21 -5.99 4.94
C GLY A 14 7.51 -4.49 4.88
N ASP A 15 8.42 -4.10 3.98
CA ASP A 15 8.77 -2.69 3.79
C ASP A 15 7.66 -1.94 3.02
N VAL A 16 6.74 -1.32 3.74
CA VAL A 16 5.65 -0.51 3.16
C VAL A 16 6.15 0.77 2.47
N SER A 17 7.42 1.16 2.66
CA SER A 17 8.04 2.28 1.94
C SER A 17 8.48 1.91 0.53
N ARG A 18 8.45 0.62 0.17
CA ARG A 18 8.77 0.09 -1.16
C ARG A 18 7.53 -0.54 -1.81
N PRO A 19 6.52 0.26 -2.17
CA PRO A 19 5.33 -0.26 -2.84
C PRO A 19 5.67 -0.77 -4.25
N PRO A 20 4.90 -1.73 -4.79
CA PRO A 20 5.07 -2.20 -6.17
C PRO A 20 4.73 -1.11 -7.19
N GLY A 21 5.64 -0.81 -8.12
CA GLY A 21 5.37 0.10 -9.25
C GLY A 21 4.93 1.50 -8.81
N SER A 22 3.79 1.99 -9.33
CA SER A 22 3.25 3.32 -9.04
C SER A 22 2.22 3.35 -7.90
N PHE A 23 2.18 2.30 -7.07
CA PHE A 23 1.28 2.22 -5.94
C PHE A 23 1.86 2.97 -4.73
N SER A 24 1.00 3.33 -3.79
CA SER A 24 1.36 3.93 -2.50
C SER A 24 0.61 3.22 -1.39
N PHE A 25 1.24 3.10 -0.21
CA PHE A 25 0.65 2.44 0.95
C PHE A 25 -0.67 3.09 1.36
N ALA A 26 -1.73 2.31 1.55
CA ALA A 26 -3.09 2.76 1.85
C ALA A 26 -3.46 2.62 3.33
N GLY A 27 -2.47 2.59 4.23
CA GLY A 27 -2.70 2.73 5.67
C GLY A 27 -3.09 1.46 6.42
N MET A 28 -3.07 0.29 5.77
CA MET A 28 -3.48 -0.97 6.38
C MET A 28 -2.50 -2.11 6.08
N VAL A 29 -2.02 -2.76 7.15
CA VAL A 29 -1.27 -4.02 7.12
C VAL A 29 -1.88 -4.97 8.16
N PHE A 30 -2.01 -6.24 7.81
CA PHE A 30 -2.53 -7.27 8.72
C PHE A 30 -1.97 -8.64 8.36
N ASP A 31 -1.83 -9.50 9.36
CA ASP A 31 -1.55 -10.92 9.18
C ASP A 31 -2.85 -11.72 9.24
N LEU A 32 -2.94 -12.74 8.37
CA LEU A 32 -3.94 -13.78 8.48
C LEU A 32 -3.24 -15.11 8.74
N SER A 33 -3.73 -15.82 9.75
CA SER A 33 -3.27 -17.17 10.09
C SER A 33 -4.48 -18.11 10.21
N ALA A 34 -4.27 -19.40 9.92
CA ALA A 34 -5.32 -20.42 9.97
C ALA A 34 -4.95 -21.54 10.93
N PHE A 35 -5.95 -22.02 11.66
CA PHE A 35 -5.77 -23.06 12.66
C PHE A 35 -6.79 -24.18 12.47
N VAL A 36 -6.35 -25.41 12.73
CA VAL A 36 -7.21 -26.60 12.82
C VAL A 36 -6.98 -27.27 14.16
N ASN A 37 -8.00 -27.28 15.02
CA ASN A 37 -7.88 -27.82 16.39
C ASN A 37 -6.67 -27.22 17.13
N ASP A 38 -6.56 -25.89 17.10
CA ASP A 38 -5.48 -25.11 17.74
C ASP A 38 -4.06 -25.36 17.16
N THR A 39 -3.95 -26.17 16.11
CA THR A 39 -2.71 -26.36 15.36
C THR A 39 -2.63 -25.34 14.23
N ASP A 40 -1.57 -24.52 14.23
CA ASP A 40 -1.27 -23.58 13.16
C ASP A 40 -0.99 -24.34 11.85
N LEU A 41 -1.62 -23.89 10.76
CA LEU A 41 -1.39 -24.43 9.42
C LEU A 41 -0.20 -23.77 8.71
N GLY A 42 0.31 -22.65 9.21
CA GLY A 42 1.41 -21.89 8.62
C GLY A 42 1.12 -21.46 7.17
N HIS A 43 2.11 -21.63 6.29
CA HIS A 43 2.01 -21.34 4.84
C HIS A 43 1.21 -22.41 4.09
N HIS A 44 -0.06 -22.58 4.44
CA HIS A 44 -0.96 -23.50 3.76
C HIS A 44 -1.52 -22.88 2.48
N GLU A 45 -1.39 -23.59 1.36
CA GLU A 45 -2.09 -23.27 0.12
C GLU A 45 -3.44 -23.99 0.07
N PHE A 46 -4.52 -23.24 -0.10
CA PHE A 46 -5.86 -23.77 -0.14
C PHE A 46 -6.18 -24.31 -1.54
N PRO A 47 -6.83 -25.50 -1.66
CA PRO A 47 -7.26 -26.02 -2.96
C PRO A 47 -8.40 -25.21 -3.59
N GLN A 48 -9.08 -24.40 -2.79
CA GLN A 48 -10.11 -23.44 -3.21
C GLN A 48 -9.82 -22.10 -2.54
N PRO A 49 -9.92 -20.97 -3.26
CA PRO A 49 -9.57 -19.69 -2.70
C PRO A 49 -10.56 -19.27 -1.61
N LEU A 50 -10.04 -18.68 -0.55
CA LEU A 50 -10.84 -18.07 0.51
C LEU A 50 -11.32 -16.69 0.04
N THR A 51 -12.60 -16.40 0.20
CA THR A 51 -13.15 -15.07 -0.06
C THR A 51 -13.10 -14.24 1.22
N LEU A 52 -12.37 -13.15 1.18
CA LEU A 52 -12.19 -12.20 2.28
C LEU A 52 -12.94 -10.92 1.98
N VAL A 53 -13.57 -10.35 3.02
CA VAL A 53 -14.18 -9.03 2.99
C VAL A 53 -13.52 -8.19 4.06
N ILE A 54 -12.75 -7.19 3.65
CA ILE A 54 -12.02 -6.31 4.54
C ILE A 54 -12.65 -4.92 4.49
N SER A 55 -13.02 -4.39 5.65
CA SER A 55 -13.40 -2.99 5.79
C SER A 55 -12.15 -2.14 5.96
N TYR A 56 -12.11 -0.97 5.33
CA TYR A 56 -11.01 0.00 5.45
C TYR A 56 -11.52 1.38 5.83
N ASP A 57 -10.63 2.22 6.35
CA ASP A 57 -10.94 3.62 6.64
C ASP A 57 -10.54 4.50 5.44
N PRO A 58 -11.50 5.15 4.76
CA PRO A 58 -11.19 6.03 3.62
C PRO A 58 -10.28 7.20 3.99
N ALA A 59 -10.28 7.65 5.26
CA ALA A 59 -9.44 8.76 5.71
C ALA A 59 -7.93 8.46 5.60
N LEU A 60 -7.54 7.18 5.62
CA LEU A 60 -6.15 6.75 5.52
C LEU A 60 -5.63 6.75 4.07
N LEU A 61 -6.52 6.85 3.07
CA LEU A 61 -6.12 6.82 1.67
C LEU A 61 -5.53 8.14 1.19
N GLY A 62 -5.90 9.29 1.77
CA GLY A 62 -5.45 10.61 1.30
C GLY A 62 -5.88 10.85 -0.15
N ASP A 63 -4.98 11.33 -1.00
CA ASP A 63 -5.25 11.64 -2.42
C ASP A 63 -5.33 10.40 -3.34
N ARG A 64 -5.48 9.21 -2.77
CA ARG A 64 -5.50 7.93 -3.51
C ARG A 64 -6.93 7.52 -3.83
N SER A 65 -7.11 6.81 -4.93
CA SER A 65 -8.42 6.34 -5.35
C SER A 65 -8.82 5.04 -4.66
N GLU A 66 -9.97 5.04 -3.98
CA GLU A 66 -10.58 3.83 -3.44
C GLU A 66 -10.83 2.77 -4.53
N GLN A 67 -11.18 3.19 -5.75
CA GLN A 67 -11.41 2.27 -6.88
C GLN A 67 -10.15 1.54 -7.35
N LEU A 68 -8.97 2.04 -6.99
CA LEU A 68 -7.67 1.47 -7.35
C LEU A 68 -6.98 0.82 -6.14
N LEU A 69 -7.72 0.57 -5.07
CA LEU A 69 -7.25 -0.15 -3.90
C LEU A 69 -6.94 -1.60 -4.27
N THR A 70 -5.76 -2.08 -3.91
CA THR A 70 -5.23 -3.39 -4.30
C THR A 70 -4.53 -4.02 -3.10
N PRO A 71 -4.92 -5.26 -2.70
CA PRO A 71 -4.18 -6.02 -1.70
C PRO A 71 -2.91 -6.61 -2.32
N TYR A 72 -1.85 -6.61 -1.53
CA TYR A 72 -0.60 -7.31 -1.81
C TYR A 72 -0.22 -8.12 -0.58
N TYR A 73 0.54 -9.20 -0.78
CA TYR A 73 1.12 -9.97 0.32
C TYR A 73 2.64 -9.83 0.33
N TRP A 74 3.26 -10.01 1.49
CA TRP A 74 4.71 -9.98 1.62
C TRP A 74 5.30 -11.36 1.32
N ASN A 75 6.18 -11.46 0.32
CA ASN A 75 6.83 -12.73 -0.04
C ASN A 75 8.21 -12.94 0.63
N GLY A 76 8.58 -12.08 1.60
CA GLY A 76 9.90 -12.06 2.23
C GLY A 76 10.88 -11.06 1.61
N THR A 77 10.64 -10.62 0.37
CA THR A 77 11.55 -9.70 -0.37
C THR A 77 10.83 -8.48 -0.95
N ALA A 78 9.60 -8.65 -1.41
CA ALA A 78 8.79 -7.61 -2.01
C ALA A 78 7.30 -7.90 -1.80
N TRP A 79 6.49 -6.86 -1.97
CA TRP A 79 5.04 -6.97 -2.05
C TRP A 79 4.65 -7.59 -3.39
N ALA A 80 3.92 -8.71 -3.34
CA ALA A 80 3.52 -9.51 -4.49
C ALA A 80 1.99 -9.67 -4.53
N LYS A 81 1.46 -10.10 -5.69
CA LYS A 81 0.01 -10.19 -5.93
C LYS A 81 -0.46 -11.57 -6.42
N ASP A 82 0.46 -12.49 -6.62
CA ASP A 82 0.13 -13.84 -7.07
C ASP A 82 -0.67 -14.58 -6.00
N GLY A 83 -1.66 -15.34 -6.46
CA GLY A 83 -2.64 -15.95 -5.56
C GLY A 83 -3.64 -14.96 -4.95
N LEU A 84 -3.75 -13.72 -5.45
CA LEU A 84 -4.81 -12.77 -5.08
C LEU A 84 -5.66 -12.37 -6.29
N SER A 85 -6.96 -12.22 -6.07
CA SER A 85 -7.88 -11.65 -7.06
C SER A 85 -8.93 -10.76 -6.40
N ILE A 86 -9.02 -9.51 -6.83
CA ILE A 86 -10.07 -8.59 -6.35
C ILE A 86 -11.37 -8.95 -7.05
N THR A 87 -12.41 -9.20 -6.27
CA THR A 87 -13.76 -9.52 -6.78
C THR A 87 -14.65 -8.30 -6.77
N HIS A 88 -14.52 -7.42 -5.77
CA HIS A 88 -15.37 -6.25 -5.63
C HIS A 88 -14.72 -5.17 -4.75
N ILE A 89 -14.97 -3.91 -5.07
CA ILE A 89 -14.66 -2.76 -4.22
C ILE A 89 -15.96 -1.97 -4.07
N ASP A 90 -16.43 -1.83 -2.83
CA ASP A 90 -17.56 -0.99 -2.46
C ASP A 90 -17.03 0.27 -1.77
N THR A 91 -17.00 1.38 -2.50
CA THR A 91 -16.53 2.68 -2.01
C THR A 91 -17.59 3.42 -1.16
N THR A 92 -18.81 2.90 -1.08
CA THR A 92 -19.87 3.47 -0.23
C THR A 92 -19.84 2.83 1.15
N ALA A 93 -19.62 1.52 1.21
CA ALA A 93 -19.47 0.78 2.46
C ALA A 93 -18.01 0.71 2.96
N HIS A 94 -17.05 1.23 2.19
CA HIS A 94 -15.60 1.15 2.41
C HIS A 94 -15.13 -0.28 2.66
N ARG A 95 -15.46 -1.17 1.71
CA ARG A 95 -15.11 -2.60 1.75
C ARG A 95 -14.44 -3.05 0.48
N ILE A 96 -13.44 -3.91 0.63
CA ILE A 96 -12.82 -4.64 -0.47
C ILE A 96 -13.05 -6.13 -0.28
N THR A 97 -13.54 -6.78 -1.33
CA THR A 97 -13.73 -8.22 -1.39
C THR A 97 -12.73 -8.81 -2.35
N PHE A 98 -11.94 -9.77 -1.89
CA PHE A 98 -10.94 -10.44 -2.71
C PHE A 98 -10.78 -11.91 -2.32
N GLN A 99 -10.21 -12.68 -3.23
CA GLN A 99 -9.93 -14.08 -3.08
C GLN A 99 -8.43 -14.30 -2.85
N VAL A 100 -8.09 -15.18 -1.92
CA VAL A 100 -6.70 -15.55 -1.59
C VAL A 100 -6.51 -17.07 -1.62
N TRP A 101 -5.34 -17.51 -2.09
CA TRP A 101 -4.95 -18.92 -2.14
C TRP A 101 -4.06 -19.35 -0.98
N HIS A 102 -3.48 -18.40 -0.26
CA HIS A 102 -2.62 -18.61 0.89
C HIS A 102 -2.89 -17.53 1.92
N LEU A 103 -2.38 -17.73 3.14
CA LEU A 103 -2.48 -16.78 4.24
C LEU A 103 -1.08 -16.36 4.67
N SER A 104 -0.90 -15.07 4.90
CA SER A 104 0.36 -14.42 5.23
C SER A 104 0.08 -12.97 5.67
N GLU A 105 1.13 -12.15 5.70
CA GLU A 105 1.02 -10.71 5.86
C GLU A 105 0.54 -10.05 4.56
N PHE A 106 -0.56 -9.29 4.67
CA PHE A 106 -1.14 -8.51 3.60
C PHE A 106 -1.06 -7.01 3.92
N ALA A 107 -0.94 -6.21 2.87
CA ALA A 107 -1.05 -4.76 2.94
C ALA A 107 -1.91 -4.23 1.79
N LEU A 108 -2.64 -3.15 2.07
CA LEU A 108 -3.41 -2.45 1.04
C LEU A 108 -2.57 -1.31 0.45
N PHE A 109 -2.60 -1.22 -0.87
CA PHE A 109 -1.97 -0.16 -1.63
C PHE A 109 -2.97 0.44 -2.62
N ALA A 110 -2.83 1.71 -2.94
CA ALA A 110 -3.69 2.39 -3.90
C ALA A 110 -2.88 3.29 -4.83
N LYS A 111 -3.44 3.56 -6.01
CA LYS A 111 -2.91 4.56 -6.94
C LYS A 111 -3.68 5.87 -6.81
N PRO A 112 -3.08 7.01 -7.20
CA PRO A 112 -3.83 8.23 -7.44
C PRO A 112 -4.96 7.99 -8.44
N PRO A 113 -6.07 8.73 -8.36
CA PRO A 113 -7.14 8.67 -9.34
C PRO A 113 -6.57 8.92 -10.75
N GLN A 114 -6.97 8.09 -11.69
CA GLN A 114 -6.55 8.25 -13.08
C GLN A 114 -7.27 9.45 -13.68
N ASN A 115 -6.56 10.56 -13.86
CA ASN A 115 -7.09 11.76 -14.48
C ASN A 115 -6.98 11.70 -16.02
N ILE A 116 -7.19 10.51 -16.60
CA ILE A 116 -7.22 10.35 -18.05
C ILE A 116 -8.67 10.50 -18.53
N PRO A 117 -8.92 11.31 -19.57
CA PRO A 117 -10.22 11.33 -20.22
C PRO A 117 -10.52 9.91 -20.74
N SER A 118 -11.58 9.30 -20.21
CA SER A 118 -12.10 8.03 -20.70
C SER A 118 -12.71 8.24 -22.09
N TYR A 119 -11.95 7.97 -23.14
CA TYR A 119 -12.50 7.91 -24.49
C TYR A 119 -13.25 6.57 -24.66
N LEU A 120 -14.58 6.62 -24.54
CA LEU A 120 -15.43 5.48 -24.86
C LEU A 120 -15.58 5.38 -26.38
N PHE A 121 -14.87 4.44 -26.99
CA PHE A 121 -15.07 4.11 -28.39
C PHE A 121 -16.28 3.18 -28.54
N LEU A 122 -17.39 3.74 -29.02
CA LEU A 122 -18.53 2.95 -29.45
C LEU A 122 -18.30 2.50 -30.89
N PRO A 123 -18.34 1.18 -31.19
CA PRO A 123 -18.30 0.74 -32.57
C PRO A 123 -19.57 1.22 -33.28
N VAL A 124 -19.39 1.95 -34.37
CA VAL A 124 -20.50 2.29 -35.28
C VAL A 124 -20.85 1.02 -36.06
N VAL A 125 -22.03 0.46 -35.80
CA VAL A 125 -22.56 -0.66 -36.59
C VAL A 125 -23.59 -0.12 -37.56
N THR A 126 -23.24 -0.07 -38.86
CA THR A 126 -24.19 0.27 -39.93
C THR A 126 -24.63 -0.97 -40.70
N ASN A 127 -25.93 -1.13 -40.95
CA ASN A 127 -26.49 -2.21 -41.78
C ASN A 127 -26.47 -1.87 -43.29
N ARG A 128 -25.44 -1.19 -43.79
CA ARG A 128 -25.33 -0.84 -45.22
C ARG A 128 -24.02 -1.34 -45.77
N SER A 129 -24.10 -2.12 -46.85
CA SER A 129 -22.97 -2.59 -47.66
C SER A 129 -22.26 -1.47 -48.46
N ASP A 130 -22.36 -0.21 -48.01
CA ASP A 130 -21.76 0.95 -48.69
C ASP A 130 -20.67 1.57 -47.80
N PRO A 131 -19.38 1.29 -48.09
CA PRO A 131 -18.26 1.77 -47.28
C PRO A 131 -18.06 3.28 -47.33
N ALA A 132 -18.68 4.00 -48.28
CA ALA A 132 -18.54 5.46 -48.38
C ALA A 132 -19.31 6.21 -47.29
N ALA A 133 -20.42 5.65 -46.78
CA ALA A 133 -21.21 6.27 -45.72
C ALA A 133 -20.56 6.19 -44.33
N VAL A 134 -19.54 5.34 -44.15
CA VAL A 134 -18.85 5.12 -42.87
C VAL A 134 -17.85 6.24 -42.57
N LEU A 135 -17.19 6.81 -43.58
CA LEU A 135 -16.28 7.95 -43.40
C LEU A 135 -17.04 9.21 -42.99
N GLU A 136 -18.19 9.49 -43.62
CA GLU A 136 -19.02 10.67 -43.32
C GLU A 136 -19.57 10.66 -41.88
N ALA A 137 -19.88 9.48 -41.34
CA ALA A 137 -20.35 9.34 -39.95
C ALA A 137 -19.23 9.50 -38.91
N ALA A 138 -17.98 9.18 -39.26
CA ALA A 138 -16.83 9.34 -38.37
C ALA A 138 -16.34 10.79 -38.30
N GLU A 139 -16.51 11.56 -39.38
CA GLU A 139 -16.02 12.94 -39.48
C GLU A 139 -16.89 13.95 -38.69
N GLY A 140 -18.16 13.62 -38.44
CA GLY A 140 -19.08 14.45 -37.63
C GLY A 140 -18.97 14.27 -36.11
N ALA A 141 -18.12 13.35 -35.63
CA ALA A 141 -18.03 12.97 -34.21
C ALA A 141 -16.74 13.45 -33.52
N VAL A 142 -16.01 14.39 -34.12
CA VAL A 142 -14.91 15.07 -33.43
C VAL A 142 -15.56 16.08 -32.46
N PRO A 143 -15.41 15.94 -31.12
CA PRO A 143 -15.80 17.01 -30.24
C PRO A 143 -14.96 18.23 -30.62
N ASP A 144 -15.66 19.30 -30.97
CA ASP A 144 -15.11 20.62 -31.21
C ASP A 144 -14.30 21.03 -29.98
N ALA A 145 -12.99 20.79 -30.04
CA ALA A 145 -12.03 21.38 -29.14
C ALA A 145 -11.87 22.85 -29.57
N THR A 146 -12.93 23.64 -29.34
CA THR A 146 -12.78 25.09 -29.23
C THR A 146 -11.98 25.32 -27.96
N GLU A 147 -10.66 25.30 -28.16
CA GLU A 147 -9.62 25.86 -27.32
C GLU A 147 -10.02 27.31 -26.97
N SER A 148 -10.70 27.46 -25.84
CA SER A 148 -10.94 28.77 -25.22
C SER A 148 -9.64 29.19 -24.56
N ALA A 149 -8.68 29.63 -25.37
CA ALA A 149 -7.46 30.27 -24.92
C ALA A 149 -7.83 31.63 -24.27
N PRO A 150 -7.53 31.86 -22.97
CA PRO A 150 -7.60 33.20 -22.43
C PRO A 150 -6.51 34.06 -23.06
N ARG A 151 -6.96 35.13 -23.71
CA ARG A 151 -6.19 36.23 -24.28
C ARG A 151 -5.22 36.80 -23.23
N PRO A 152 -3.90 36.87 -23.46
CA PRO A 152 -3.02 37.61 -22.59
C PRO A 152 -3.26 39.11 -22.80
N GLU A 153 -3.87 39.75 -21.80
CA GLU A 153 -3.90 41.20 -21.69
C GLU A 153 -2.55 41.66 -21.11
N VAL A 154 -1.84 42.46 -21.90
CA VAL A 154 -0.53 43.03 -21.58
C VAL A 154 -0.71 44.53 -21.35
N GLU A 155 0.11 45.05 -20.42
CA GLU A 155 0.35 46.46 -20.04
C GLU A 155 -0.57 47.08 -18.97
N ALA A 156 -0.09 47.78 -17.93
CA ALA A 156 1.22 48.39 -17.69
C ALA A 156 1.43 48.72 -16.18
N PRO A 157 2.63 49.20 -15.77
CA PRO A 157 3.14 49.24 -14.40
C PRO A 157 2.72 50.51 -13.64
N VAL A 158 2.60 50.42 -12.31
CA VAL A 158 2.51 51.60 -11.44
C VAL A 158 3.29 51.36 -10.13
N ASP A 159 4.35 52.16 -10.01
CA ASP A 159 5.00 52.74 -8.84
C ASP A 159 5.16 51.95 -7.52
N GLU A 160 6.42 51.62 -7.30
CA GLU A 160 7.15 51.67 -6.02
C GLU A 160 6.87 53.01 -5.26
N PRO A 161 6.82 52.98 -3.91
CA PRO A 161 7.95 53.60 -3.23
C PRO A 161 8.49 52.82 -2.02
N ALA A 162 9.80 52.65 -2.07
CA ALA A 162 10.83 52.71 -1.02
C ALA A 162 10.45 52.81 0.48
N LEU A 163 11.07 51.88 1.23
CA LEU A 163 11.91 52.06 2.43
C LEU A 163 11.30 52.56 3.76
N GLU A 164 11.32 51.67 4.75
CA GLU A 164 11.82 51.90 6.14
C GLU A 164 11.95 50.52 6.81
N GLU A 165 13.11 49.88 6.84
CA GLU A 165 14.17 49.98 7.87
C GLU A 165 13.66 49.79 9.32
N ALA A 166 13.78 48.57 9.85
CA ALA A 166 13.93 48.32 11.28
C ALA A 166 14.62 46.98 11.55
N ALA A 167 15.94 47.07 11.73
CA ALA A 167 16.75 46.35 12.72
C ALA A 167 16.61 44.81 12.88
N ASN A 168 17.59 44.12 12.31
CA ASN A 168 18.20 42.92 12.88
C ASN A 168 18.61 43.15 14.35
N PRO A 169 18.52 42.11 15.19
CA PRO A 169 19.71 41.74 15.94
C PRO A 169 20.09 40.26 15.75
N VAL A 170 21.35 40.11 15.34
CA VAL A 170 22.39 39.11 15.65
C VAL A 170 21.97 37.80 16.37
N PRO A 171 22.44 36.63 15.88
CA PRO A 171 22.19 35.33 16.50
C PRO A 171 22.96 35.16 17.82
N GLU A 172 22.27 34.83 18.90
CA GLU A 172 22.89 34.30 20.11
C GLU A 172 23.15 32.79 19.93
N SER A 173 24.44 32.47 19.95
CA SER A 173 24.99 31.15 20.21
C SER A 173 24.40 30.58 21.50
N VAL A 174 23.73 29.44 21.42
CA VAL A 174 23.50 28.58 22.59
C VAL A 174 24.40 27.36 22.44
N GLU A 175 25.21 27.18 23.47
CA GLU A 175 26.28 26.23 23.61
C GLU A 175 25.82 24.78 23.48
N THR A 176 26.70 24.01 22.85
CA THR A 176 26.83 22.56 22.89
C THR A 176 26.66 22.03 24.32
N THR A 177 25.55 21.33 24.60
CA THR A 177 25.48 20.40 25.71
C THR A 177 25.87 19.01 25.21
N THR A 178 27.09 18.63 25.54
CA THR A 178 27.61 17.27 25.55
C THR A 178 26.62 16.33 26.23
N PRO A 179 26.14 15.26 25.59
CA PRO A 179 25.57 14.14 26.33
C PRO A 179 26.73 13.40 27.02
N GLU A 180 26.64 13.41 28.34
CA GLU A 180 27.46 12.71 29.31
C GLU A 180 27.58 11.22 28.94
N GLU A 181 28.82 10.79 28.75
CA GLU A 181 29.26 9.41 28.77
C GLU A 181 28.91 8.81 30.15
N VAL A 182 27.84 8.02 30.22
CA VAL A 182 27.56 7.18 31.38
C VAL A 182 27.53 5.72 30.93
N ALA A 183 28.70 5.11 31.12
CA ALA A 183 28.92 3.74 31.58
C ALA A 183 27.91 2.66 31.17
N THR A 184 28.40 1.79 30.30
CA THR A 184 28.09 0.36 30.25
C THR A 184 27.96 -0.26 31.65
N PRO A 185 26.82 -0.87 32.00
CA PRO A 185 26.81 -1.97 32.95
C PRO A 185 26.82 -3.28 32.17
N ASP A 186 27.99 -3.92 32.24
CA ASP A 186 28.18 -5.34 32.50
C ASP A 186 27.26 -6.32 31.75
N ALA A 187 27.82 -6.89 30.69
CA ALA A 187 27.37 -8.13 30.10
C ALA A 187 27.60 -9.29 31.08
N ALA A 188 26.65 -9.52 31.99
CA ALA A 188 26.47 -10.83 32.60
C ALA A 188 25.61 -11.69 31.66
N PHE A 189 26.26 -12.22 30.61
CA PHE A 189 25.72 -13.31 29.83
C PHE A 189 25.88 -14.58 30.68
N GLU A 190 24.83 -14.88 31.45
CA GLU A 190 24.72 -16.15 32.19
C GLU A 190 24.60 -17.27 31.15
N GLU A 191 25.68 -18.04 31.03
CA GLU A 191 25.77 -19.27 30.24
C GLU A 191 24.70 -20.27 30.73
N PRO A 192 23.77 -20.75 29.87
CA PRO A 192 22.91 -21.85 30.27
C PRO A 192 23.77 -23.11 30.38
N ALA A 193 23.90 -23.60 31.61
CA ALA A 193 24.50 -24.88 31.94
C ALA A 193 23.93 -25.99 31.06
N ALA A 194 24.81 -26.73 30.40
CA ALA A 194 24.50 -27.98 29.74
C ALA A 194 23.87 -28.96 30.75
N PRO A 195 22.87 -29.77 30.36
CA PRO A 195 22.46 -30.88 31.20
C PRO A 195 23.59 -31.93 31.24
N GLU A 196 24.13 -32.19 32.43
CA GLU A 196 24.85 -33.44 32.72
C GLU A 196 23.89 -34.61 32.50
N GLU A 197 24.01 -35.28 31.36
CA GLU A 197 23.52 -36.65 31.22
C GLU A 197 24.41 -37.56 32.06
N THR A 198 23.85 -38.05 33.16
CA THR A 198 24.31 -39.26 33.85
C THR A 198 23.84 -40.50 33.07
N PRO A 199 24.74 -41.37 32.60
CA PRO A 199 24.38 -42.75 32.35
C PRO A 199 24.63 -43.58 33.61
N ASP A 200 23.54 -43.84 34.34
CA ASP A 200 23.41 -44.99 35.23
C ASP A 200 23.19 -46.23 34.36
N ALA A 201 24.18 -47.11 34.31
CA ALA A 201 24.02 -48.47 33.81
C ALA A 201 25.00 -49.40 34.51
N ALA A 202 24.49 -49.98 35.60
CA ALA A 202 24.79 -51.29 36.15
C ALA A 202 25.70 -52.20 35.29
N ASP A 203 26.90 -52.48 35.79
CA ASP A 203 27.69 -53.64 35.38
C ASP A 203 27.66 -54.67 36.51
N GLY A 204 27.16 -55.86 36.17
CA GLY A 204 26.95 -56.97 37.07
C GLY A 204 28.25 -57.75 37.29
N GLY A 205 28.63 -57.90 38.56
CA GLY A 205 29.72 -58.79 38.97
C GLY A 205 29.40 -60.26 38.70
N VAL A 206 30.42 -60.97 38.23
CA VAL A 206 30.59 -62.43 38.30
C VAL A 206 31.83 -62.70 39.15
#